data_AF-A0A352SEB5-F1
#
_entry.id   AF-A0A352SEB5-F1
#
_cell.length_a   1.000
_cell.length_b   1.000
_cell.length_c   1.000
_cell.angle_alpha   90.00
_cell.angle_beta   90.00
_cell.angle_gamma   90.00
#
_symmetry.space_group_name_H-M   'P 1'
#
loop_
_entity.id
_entity.type
_entity.pdbx_description
1 polymer ?
#
loop_
_entity_poly.entity_id
_entity_poly.type
_entity_poly.pdbx_seq_one_letter_code
_entity_poly.pdbx_strand_id
1 'polypeptide(L)'
;MARDLFKLREHCDQLLLGMRNDRMSWWTHWREIADYVIPRRYKWLITPNQGNRGSPINQRIIDNTGTIALRVLAAGMMSGITSPGRPWFKLATDNSDLNEMPAVKLWLGECQKRLATVFAESNFYTSLATLYGDLGAFGTGVMIMYQDYDDVIRCFNTCAGEYFLQNDDRQDVSTMGREFVLTVKQVAEQFGLENCSETVKAGIRTGGAALTREIRVGHLIEKNNDMVPGAPGADGMPWREVYWEMGTGQNLVLRTRGFRTKPFIAPR
;
A
#
# COMPACT_ATOMS: atom_id res chain seq x y z
N MET A 1 2.35 29.00 -7.95
CA MET A 1 3.61 28.52 -8.55
C MET A 1 3.36 27.06 -8.87
N ALA A 2 3.20 26.68 -10.15
CA ALA A 2 2.89 25.30 -10.50
C ALA A 2 4.13 24.43 -10.26
N ARG A 3 3.95 23.29 -9.59
CA ARG A 3 5.03 22.33 -9.34
C ARG A 3 5.65 21.88 -10.65
N ASP A 4 6.98 21.85 -10.68
CA ASP A 4 7.71 21.22 -11.77
C ASP A 4 7.60 19.69 -11.65
N LEU A 5 6.60 19.13 -12.34
CA LEU A 5 6.34 17.68 -12.36
C LEU A 5 7.54 16.88 -12.85
N PHE A 6 8.41 17.49 -13.66
CA PHE A 6 9.65 16.88 -14.11
C PHE A 6 10.59 16.63 -12.92
N LYS A 7 10.83 17.64 -12.09
CA LYS A 7 11.68 17.51 -10.90
C LYS A 7 11.09 16.55 -9.88
N LEU A 8 9.77 16.58 -9.70
CA LEU A 8 9.09 15.62 -8.83
C LEU A 8 9.31 14.18 -9.32
N ARG A 9 9.18 13.96 -10.63
CA ARG A 9 9.40 12.65 -11.24
C ARG A 9 10.83 12.16 -11.05
N GLU A 10 11.81 13.04 -11.28
CA GLU A 10 13.24 12.73 -11.09
C GLU A 10 13.55 12.37 -9.63
N HIS A 11 13.04 13.15 -8.67
CA HIS A 11 13.14 12.85 -7.23
C HIS A 11 12.58 11.46 -6.91
N CYS A 12 11.38 11.15 -7.39
CA CYS A 12 10.74 9.87 -7.14
C CYS A 12 11.54 8.68 -7.71
N ASP A 13 12.07 8.81 -8.94
CA ASP A 13 12.87 7.76 -9.56
C ASP A 13 14.21 7.55 -8.83
N GLN A 14 14.91 8.63 -8.46
CA GLN A 14 16.19 8.56 -7.74
C GLN A 14 16.01 7.95 -6.34
N LEU A 15 15.00 8.41 -5.60
CA LEU A 15 14.71 7.91 -4.26
C LEU A 15 14.34 6.42 -4.29
N LEU A 16 13.44 6.02 -5.20
CA LEU A 16 13.04 4.62 -5.33
C LEU A 16 14.23 3.72 -5.70
N LEU A 17 15.15 4.20 -6.55
CA LEU A 17 16.37 3.48 -6.88
C LEU A 17 17.29 3.29 -5.67
N GLY A 18 17.47 4.33 -4.84
CA GLY A 18 18.19 4.23 -3.57
C GLY A 18 17.55 3.20 -2.62
N MET A 19 16.25 3.31 -2.39
CA MET A 19 15.49 2.37 -1.55
C MET A 19 15.57 0.91 -2.07
N ARG A 20 15.64 0.71 -3.39
CA ARG A 20 15.80 -0.61 -3.98
C ARG A 20 17.16 -1.23 -3.66
N ASN A 21 18.22 -0.43 -3.69
CA ASN A 21 19.57 -0.90 -3.38
C ASN A 21 19.69 -1.26 -1.89
N ASP A 22 19.15 -0.41 -1.01
CA ASP A 22 19.21 -0.64 0.43
C ASP A 22 18.50 -1.94 0.81
N ARG A 23 17.35 -2.24 0.21
CA ARG A 23 16.56 -3.42 0.62
C ARG A 23 17.17 -4.79 0.29
N MET A 24 18.27 -4.86 -0.47
CA MET A 24 18.74 -6.10 -1.14
C MET A 24 18.97 -7.28 -0.18
N SER A 25 19.48 -7.00 1.02
CA SER A 25 19.70 -8.02 2.06
C SER A 25 18.38 -8.66 2.51
N TRP A 26 17.38 -7.85 2.88
CA TRP A 26 16.04 -8.32 3.25
C TRP A 26 15.32 -8.99 2.09
N TRP A 27 15.48 -8.47 0.87
CA TRP A 27 14.83 -9.02 -0.31
C TRP A 27 15.26 -10.47 -0.56
N THR A 28 16.56 -10.78 -0.43
CA THR A 28 17.07 -12.15 -0.56
C THR A 28 16.56 -13.06 0.54
N HIS A 29 16.54 -12.59 1.79
CA HIS A 29 16.03 -13.37 2.92
C HIS A 29 14.53 -13.65 2.82
N TRP A 30 13.72 -12.65 2.47
CA TRP A 30 12.27 -12.82 2.28
C TRP A 30 11.94 -13.81 1.17
N ARG A 31 12.75 -13.87 0.10
CA ARG A 31 12.57 -14.87 -0.94
C ARG A 31 12.69 -16.29 -0.37
N GLU A 32 13.71 -16.53 0.44
CA GLU A 32 13.92 -17.85 1.06
C GLU A 32 12.72 -18.24 1.92
N ILE A 33 12.25 -17.33 2.78
CA ILE A 33 11.04 -17.56 3.58
C ILE A 33 9.84 -17.87 2.69
N ALA A 34 9.62 -17.08 1.64
CA ALA A 34 8.49 -17.27 0.75
C ALA A 34 8.55 -18.64 0.07
N ASP A 35 9.71 -19.05 -0.43
CA ASP A 35 9.94 -20.31 -1.12
C ASP A 35 9.55 -21.54 -0.26
N TYR A 36 9.73 -21.46 1.07
CA TYR A 36 9.45 -22.57 1.99
C TYR A 36 8.15 -22.43 2.80
N VAL A 37 7.56 -21.24 2.92
CA VAL A 37 6.41 -20.99 3.81
C VAL A 37 5.19 -20.47 3.06
N ILE A 38 5.36 -19.46 2.19
CA ILE A 38 4.23 -18.77 1.55
C ILE A 38 4.54 -18.29 0.11
N PRO A 39 4.76 -19.20 -0.86
CA PRO A 39 5.37 -18.87 -2.15
C PRO A 39 4.63 -17.83 -2.99
N ARG A 40 3.28 -17.75 -2.86
CA ARG A 40 2.45 -16.81 -3.64
C ARG A 40 2.43 -15.40 -3.07
N ARG A 41 2.93 -15.18 -1.85
CA ARG A 41 2.85 -13.89 -1.14
C ARG A 41 4.10 -13.03 -1.28
N TYR A 42 5.00 -13.41 -2.17
CA TYR A 42 6.22 -12.68 -2.44
C TYR A 42 6.44 -12.49 -3.94
N LYS A 43 6.90 -11.31 -4.31
CA LYS A 43 7.36 -11.01 -5.67
C LYS A 43 8.86 -10.82 -5.64
N TRP A 44 9.58 -11.70 -6.34
CA TRP A 44 11.00 -11.48 -6.61
C TRP A 44 11.13 -10.27 -7.53
N LEU A 45 11.03 -10.45 -8.85
CA LEU A 45 11.14 -9.36 -9.82
C LEU A 45 9.77 -8.89 -10.29
N ILE A 46 9.62 -7.57 -10.38
CA ILE A 46 8.45 -6.92 -10.96
C ILE A 46 8.63 -6.86 -12.47
N THR A 47 8.23 -7.95 -13.12
CA THR A 47 8.36 -8.12 -14.57
C THR A 47 6.96 -8.12 -15.22
N PRO A 48 6.69 -7.15 -16.12
CA PRO A 48 5.47 -7.15 -16.93
C PRO A 48 5.38 -8.36 -17.88
N ASN A 49 4.16 -8.75 -18.23
CA ASN A 49 3.82 -9.71 -19.28
C ASN A 49 4.43 -11.11 -19.08
N GLN A 50 4.54 -11.56 -17.83
CA GLN A 50 5.00 -12.92 -17.52
C GLN A 50 3.88 -13.94 -17.78
N GLY A 51 4.03 -14.75 -18.84
CA GLY A 51 3.08 -15.81 -19.19
C GLY A 51 3.06 -17.01 -18.22
N ASN A 52 4.05 -17.12 -17.34
CA ASN A 52 4.27 -18.26 -16.44
C ASN A 52 3.89 -17.97 -14.97
N ARG A 53 3.07 -16.95 -14.70
CA ARG A 53 2.62 -16.62 -13.33
C ARG A 53 1.81 -17.72 -12.64
N GLY A 54 1.16 -18.56 -13.45
CA GLY A 54 0.40 -19.72 -12.99
C GLY A 54 1.25 -20.96 -12.73
N SER A 55 2.56 -20.93 -13.00
CA SER A 55 3.42 -22.09 -12.83
C SER A 55 3.36 -22.62 -11.38
N PRO A 56 3.52 -23.93 -11.17
CA PRO A 56 3.61 -24.49 -9.82
C PRO A 56 4.82 -23.90 -9.08
N ILE A 57 4.60 -23.41 -7.86
CA ILE A 57 5.65 -22.78 -7.04
C ILE A 57 5.86 -23.45 -5.68
N ASN A 58 5.07 -24.45 -5.33
CA ASN A 58 5.16 -25.14 -4.03
C ASN A 58 6.22 -26.26 -4.02
N GLN A 59 7.10 -26.32 -5.02
CA GLN A 59 8.04 -27.42 -5.22
C GLN A 59 9.08 -27.56 -4.09
N ARG A 60 9.28 -26.50 -3.30
CA ARG A 60 10.22 -26.48 -2.17
C ARG A 60 9.58 -26.86 -0.83
N ILE A 61 8.25 -26.91 -0.75
CA ILE A 61 7.52 -27.27 0.46
C ILE A 61 7.35 -28.79 0.48
N ILE A 62 8.26 -29.48 1.17
CA ILE A 62 8.15 -30.93 1.42
C ILE A 62 7.28 -31.18 2.65
N ASP A 63 7.48 -30.37 3.70
CA ASP A 63 6.69 -30.36 4.94
C ASP A 63 5.95 -29.02 5.05
N ASN A 64 4.63 -29.07 5.25
CA ASN A 64 3.78 -27.88 5.34
C ASN A 64 3.61 -27.34 6.77
N THR A 65 4.33 -27.90 7.76
CA THR A 65 4.29 -27.48 9.16
C THR A 65 4.52 -25.97 9.30
N GLY A 66 5.50 -25.39 8.59
CA GLY A 66 5.76 -23.95 8.60
C GLY A 66 4.60 -23.11 8.07
N THR A 67 3.97 -23.53 6.96
CA THR A 67 2.78 -22.85 6.41
C THR A 67 1.60 -22.91 7.36
N ILE A 68 1.36 -24.05 8.02
CA ILE A 68 0.29 -24.20 9.01
C ILE A 68 0.57 -23.32 10.23
N ALA A 69 1.80 -23.32 10.73
CA ALA A 69 2.21 -22.50 11.87
C ALA A 69 2.00 -20.99 11.59
N LEU A 70 2.39 -20.51 10.40
CA LEU A 70 2.17 -19.13 9.99
C LEU A 70 0.67 -18.78 9.95
N ARG A 71 -0.17 -19.67 9.40
CA ARG A 71 -1.63 -19.47 9.37
C ARG A 71 -2.24 -19.40 10.77
N VAL A 72 -1.80 -20.27 11.68
CA VAL A 72 -2.23 -20.27 13.08
C VAL A 72 -1.80 -18.97 13.77
N LEU A 73 -0.55 -18.54 13.55
CA LEU A 73 -0.04 -17.28 14.08
C LEU A 73 -0.86 -16.08 13.60
N ALA A 74 -1.13 -15.97 12.29
CA ALA A 74 -1.92 -14.88 11.73
C ALA A 74 -3.37 -14.87 12.26
N ALA A 75 -3.99 -16.04 12.42
CA ALA A 75 -5.31 -16.17 13.04
C ALA A 75 -5.29 -15.78 14.53
N GLY A 76 -4.21 -16.13 15.24
CA GLY A 76 -3.97 -15.72 16.62
C GLY A 76 -3.89 -14.20 16.75
N MET A 77 -3.09 -13.54 15.90
CA MET A 77 -3.01 -12.08 15.85
C MET A 77 -4.36 -11.43 15.56
N MET A 78 -5.09 -11.95 14.56
CA MET A 78 -6.42 -11.43 14.21
C MET A 78 -7.39 -11.51 15.38
N SER A 79 -7.45 -12.66 16.05
CA SER A 79 -8.37 -12.88 17.18
C SER A 79 -7.96 -12.14 18.46
N GLY A 80 -6.66 -11.98 18.71
CA GLY A 80 -6.12 -11.34 19.90
C GLY A 80 -6.02 -9.81 19.83
N ILE A 81 -5.75 -9.25 18.65
CA ILE A 81 -5.46 -7.82 18.48
C ILE A 81 -6.66 -7.08 17.89
N THR A 82 -7.26 -7.60 16.81
CA THR A 82 -8.30 -6.89 16.03
C THR A 82 -9.46 -7.82 15.68
N SER A 83 -10.06 -8.44 16.70
CA SER A 83 -11.15 -9.40 16.51
C SER A 83 -12.38 -8.72 15.89
N PRO A 84 -12.89 -9.17 14.73
CA PRO A 84 -14.14 -8.60 14.18
C PRO A 84 -15.36 -8.86 15.07
N GLY A 85 -15.33 -9.95 15.86
CA GLY A 85 -16.46 -10.39 16.68
C GLY A 85 -16.57 -9.72 18.04
N ARG A 86 -15.60 -8.89 18.45
CA ARG A 86 -15.57 -8.22 19.76
C ARG A 86 -14.99 -6.81 19.63
N PRO A 87 -15.50 -5.80 20.35
CA PRO A 87 -14.88 -4.47 20.36
C PRO A 87 -13.43 -4.55 20.82
N TRP A 88 -12.50 -4.14 19.95
CA TRP A 88 -11.04 -4.18 20.19
C TRP A 88 -10.41 -2.79 20.33
N PHE A 89 -11.18 -1.72 20.18
CA PHE A 89 -10.75 -0.34 20.41
C PHE A 89 -11.78 0.43 21.22
N LYS A 90 -11.32 1.48 21.91
CA LYS A 90 -12.16 2.40 22.67
C LYS A 90 -11.76 3.83 22.36
N LEU A 91 -12.75 4.69 22.12
CA LEU A 91 -12.51 6.12 21.98
C LEU A 91 -12.56 6.80 23.35
N ALA A 92 -11.60 7.68 23.60
CA ALA A 92 -11.48 8.50 24.80
C ALA A 92 -10.83 9.84 24.44
N THR A 93 -11.12 10.88 25.20
CA THR A 93 -10.36 12.13 25.17
C THR A 93 -9.10 12.03 26.02
N ASP A 94 -8.16 12.94 25.80
CA ASP A 94 -6.99 13.14 26.67
C ASP A 94 -7.38 13.70 28.05
N ASN A 95 -8.50 14.42 28.13
CA ASN A 95 -9.05 14.97 29.36
C ASN A 95 -9.95 13.95 30.10
N SER A 96 -9.58 13.58 31.34
CA SER A 96 -10.34 12.64 32.18
C SER A 96 -11.73 13.13 32.56
N ASP A 97 -11.89 14.43 32.81
CA ASP A 97 -13.15 15.00 33.27
C ASP A 97 -14.19 14.97 32.16
N LEU A 98 -13.78 15.24 30.92
CA LEU A 98 -14.63 15.08 29.74
C LEU A 98 -15.04 13.61 29.55
N ASN A 99 -14.12 12.68 29.76
CA ASN A 99 -14.44 11.25 29.67
C ASN A 99 -15.47 10.81 30.71
N GLU A 100 -15.63 11.52 31.84
CA GLU A 100 -16.64 11.22 32.85
C GLU A 100 -18.03 11.80 32.53
N MET A 101 -18.11 12.84 31.70
CA MET A 101 -19.37 13.46 31.32
C MET A 101 -20.26 12.49 30.53
N PRO A 102 -21.52 12.24 30.96
CA PRO A 102 -22.42 11.29 30.29
C PRO A 102 -22.65 11.60 28.79
N ALA A 103 -22.76 12.88 28.42
CA ALA A 103 -22.96 13.29 27.03
C ALA A 103 -21.76 12.95 26.14
N VAL A 104 -20.53 13.15 26.64
CA VAL A 104 -19.29 12.83 25.93
C VAL A 104 -19.15 11.32 25.77
N LYS A 105 -19.40 10.53 26.83
CA LYS A 105 -19.42 9.06 26.76
C LYS A 105 -20.38 8.56 25.69
N LEU A 106 -21.59 9.12 25.63
CA LEU A 106 -22.60 8.73 24.66
C LEU A 106 -22.18 9.06 23.22
N TRP A 107 -21.61 10.25 23.00
CA TRP A 107 -21.10 10.66 21.69
C TRP A 107 -19.92 9.80 21.22
N LEU A 108 -18.92 9.58 22.08
CA LEU A 108 -17.78 8.71 21.77
C LEU A 108 -18.22 7.27 21.50
N GLY A 109 -19.20 6.77 22.26
CA GLY A 109 -19.79 5.45 22.04
C GLY A 109 -20.45 5.32 20.67
N GLU A 110 -21.15 6.36 20.22
CA GLU A 110 -21.75 6.40 18.88
C GLU A 110 -20.68 6.48 17.78
N CYS A 111 -19.66 7.34 17.94
CA CYS A 111 -18.52 7.39 17.01
C CYS A 111 -17.81 6.04 16.91
N GLN A 112 -17.58 5.37 18.03
CA GLN A 112 -16.95 4.05 18.06
C GLN A 112 -17.77 3.00 17.30
N LYS A 113 -19.10 2.99 17.49
CA LYS A 113 -19.99 2.09 16.74
C LYS A 113 -19.89 2.34 15.24
N ARG A 114 -19.93 3.60 14.80
CA ARG A 114 -19.82 3.95 13.37
C ARG A 114 -18.48 3.51 12.77
N LEU A 115 -17.38 3.73 13.48
CA LEU A 115 -16.07 3.24 13.04
C LEU A 115 -16.04 1.71 12.93
N ALA A 116 -16.59 1.01 13.92
CA ALA A 116 -16.68 -0.45 13.89
C ALA A 116 -17.52 -0.97 12.72
N THR A 117 -18.63 -0.29 12.39
CA THR A 117 -19.46 -0.58 11.21
C THR A 117 -18.65 -0.39 9.92
N VAL A 118 -17.96 0.74 9.75
CA VAL A 118 -17.11 0.97 8.57
C VAL A 118 -16.02 -0.10 8.43
N PHE A 119 -15.40 -0.52 9.52
CA PHE A 119 -14.41 -1.60 9.47
C PHE A 119 -15.01 -2.96 9.10
N ALA A 120 -16.24 -3.23 9.52
CA ALA A 120 -16.94 -4.49 9.23
C ALA A 120 -17.50 -4.56 7.81
N GLU A 121 -17.97 -3.44 7.27
CA GLU A 121 -18.60 -3.36 5.95
C GLU A 121 -17.57 -3.18 4.81
N SER A 122 -16.41 -2.58 5.10
CA SER A 122 -15.29 -2.47 4.15
C SER A 122 -14.43 -3.75 4.09
N ASN A 123 -13.36 -3.71 3.29
CA ASN A 123 -12.37 -4.78 3.24
C ASN A 123 -11.28 -4.70 4.33
N PHE A 124 -11.47 -3.89 5.39
CA PHE A 124 -10.45 -3.65 6.40
C PHE A 124 -9.98 -4.94 7.10
N TYR A 125 -10.89 -5.78 7.58
CA TYR A 125 -10.53 -7.01 8.31
C TYR A 125 -9.86 -8.06 7.43
N THR A 126 -10.25 -8.17 6.15
CA THR A 126 -9.60 -9.09 5.19
C THR A 126 -8.18 -8.60 4.84
N SER A 127 -8.01 -7.28 4.74
CA SER A 127 -6.69 -6.67 4.57
C SER A 127 -5.80 -6.79 5.79
N LEU A 128 -6.33 -6.69 7.02
CA LEU A 128 -5.57 -6.97 8.24
C LEU A 128 -5.13 -8.42 8.34
N ALA A 129 -6.00 -9.38 7.99
CA ALA A 129 -5.62 -10.80 7.98
C ALA A 129 -4.43 -11.06 7.04
N THR A 130 -4.41 -10.40 5.88
CA THR A 130 -3.26 -10.44 4.95
C THR A 130 -2.02 -9.80 5.57
N LEU A 131 -2.18 -8.63 6.21
CA LEU A 131 -1.10 -7.89 6.84
C LEU A 131 -0.44 -8.70 7.98
N TYR A 132 -1.20 -9.40 8.81
CA TYR A 132 -0.65 -10.26 9.86
C TYR A 132 0.08 -11.48 9.31
N GLY A 133 -0.35 -12.01 8.16
CA GLY A 133 0.41 -13.03 7.44
C GLY A 133 1.77 -12.52 6.99
N ASP A 134 1.82 -11.30 6.43
CA ASP A 134 3.09 -10.67 6.04
C ASP A 134 3.97 -10.37 7.25
N LEU A 135 3.38 -9.86 8.35
CA LEU A 135 4.10 -9.57 9.58
C LEU A 135 4.73 -10.84 10.18
N GLY A 136 3.96 -11.94 10.24
CA GLY A 136 4.45 -13.22 10.75
C GLY A 136 5.51 -13.88 9.86
N ALA A 137 5.44 -13.69 8.54
CA ALA A 137 6.41 -14.27 7.61
C ALA A 137 7.66 -13.42 7.44
N PHE A 138 7.51 -12.11 7.24
CA PHE A 138 8.58 -11.22 6.77
C PHE A 138 9.02 -10.20 7.83
N GLY A 139 8.36 -10.15 8.99
CA GLY A 139 8.62 -9.18 10.05
C GLY A 139 8.10 -7.78 9.74
N THR A 140 7.40 -7.59 8.62
CA THR A 140 6.77 -6.32 8.25
C THR A 140 5.73 -6.55 7.16
N GLY A 141 4.76 -5.64 7.08
CA GLY A 141 3.81 -5.60 5.98
C GLY A 141 3.34 -4.18 5.73
N VAL A 142 2.66 -3.93 4.62
CA VAL A 142 2.11 -2.59 4.33
C VAL A 142 0.67 -2.72 3.86
N MET A 143 -0.17 -1.88 4.45
CA MET A 143 -1.57 -1.72 4.08
C MET A 143 -1.84 -0.23 3.86
N ILE A 144 -2.15 0.12 2.62
CA ILE A 144 -2.57 1.47 2.25
C ILE A 144 -4.08 1.57 2.47
N MET A 145 -4.54 2.69 3.02
CA MET A 145 -5.95 2.95 3.30
C MET A 145 -6.36 4.27 2.66
N TYR A 146 -7.33 4.20 1.75
CA TYR A 146 -7.90 5.38 1.12
C TYR A 146 -9.37 5.54 1.50
N GLN A 147 -9.85 6.77 1.43
CA GLN A 147 -11.29 7.03 1.36
C GLN A 147 -11.84 6.48 0.06
N ASP A 148 -13.02 5.89 0.13
CA ASP A 148 -13.73 5.26 -0.97
C ASP A 148 -15.20 5.68 -0.96
N TYR A 149 -15.82 5.81 -2.13
CA TYR A 149 -17.21 6.28 -2.23
C TYR A 149 -18.21 5.19 -1.87
N ASP A 150 -17.89 3.93 -2.19
CA ASP A 150 -18.81 2.80 -2.00
C ASP A 150 -18.65 2.18 -0.61
N ASP A 151 -17.40 1.96 -0.18
CA ASP A 151 -17.08 1.26 1.08
C ASP A 151 -16.70 2.21 2.24
N VAL A 152 -16.73 3.53 2.05
CA VAL A 152 -16.17 4.60 2.91
C VAL A 152 -14.64 4.55 3.00
N ILE A 153 -14.06 3.37 3.18
CA ILE A 153 -12.62 3.11 3.12
C ILE A 153 -12.32 1.91 2.25
N ARG A 154 -11.16 1.94 1.58
CA ARG A 154 -10.62 0.80 0.85
C ARG A 154 -9.17 0.57 1.20
N CYS A 155 -8.86 -0.67 1.58
CA CYS A 155 -7.54 -1.11 1.97
C CYS A 155 -6.84 -1.86 0.82
N PHE A 156 -5.55 -1.60 0.62
CA PHE A 156 -4.72 -2.24 -0.39
C PHE A 156 -3.44 -2.79 0.24
N ASN A 157 -3.32 -4.11 0.28
CA ASN A 157 -2.11 -4.78 0.73
C ASN A 157 -1.07 -4.84 -0.40
N THR A 158 0.12 -4.31 -0.16
CA THR A 158 1.24 -4.49 -1.09
C THR A 158 1.89 -5.84 -0.87
N CYS A 159 2.43 -6.47 -1.91
CA CYS A 159 3.14 -7.75 -1.75
C CYS A 159 4.55 -7.55 -1.21
N ALA A 160 5.05 -8.47 -0.38
CA ALA A 160 6.46 -8.48 -0.02
C ALA A 160 7.31 -8.59 -1.29
N GLY A 161 8.37 -7.78 -1.38
CA GLY A 161 9.20 -7.67 -2.59
C GLY A 161 8.69 -6.67 -3.64
N GLU A 162 7.48 -6.12 -3.51
CA GLU A 162 7.02 -4.96 -4.31
C GLU A 162 7.39 -3.63 -3.66
N TYR A 163 7.38 -3.55 -2.33
CA TYR A 163 7.54 -2.31 -1.59
C TYR A 163 8.93 -2.11 -0.97
N PHE A 164 9.16 -0.88 -0.54
CA PHE A 164 10.33 -0.38 0.16
C PHE A 164 9.87 0.60 1.24
N LEU A 165 10.55 0.64 2.38
CA LEU A 165 10.22 1.52 3.50
C LEU A 165 11.47 2.28 3.95
N GLN A 166 11.28 3.54 4.30
CA GLN A 166 12.32 4.35 4.93
C GLN A 166 11.75 4.98 6.19
N ASN A 167 12.56 4.98 7.25
CA ASN A 167 12.22 5.58 8.52
C ASN A 167 12.75 7.02 8.59
N ASP A 168 12.08 7.85 9.38
CA ASP A 168 12.66 9.11 9.85
C ASP A 168 13.54 8.92 11.10
N ASP A 169 14.01 10.05 11.63
CA ASP A 169 14.83 10.17 12.83
C ASP A 169 14.14 9.62 14.10
N ARG A 170 12.82 9.55 14.11
CA ARG A 170 12.01 8.97 15.20
C ARG A 170 11.73 7.49 15.01
N GLN A 171 12.32 6.89 13.98
CA GLN A 171 12.07 5.52 13.55
C GLN A 171 10.63 5.29 13.06
N ASP A 172 9.86 6.34 12.77
CA ASP A 172 8.56 6.20 12.13
C ASP A 172 8.74 6.03 10.63
N VAL A 173 7.96 5.15 10.01
CA VAL A 173 8.04 4.96 8.55
C VAL A 173 7.54 6.24 7.87
N SER A 174 8.45 7.02 7.29
CA SER A 174 8.19 8.33 6.70
C SER A 174 7.95 8.26 5.19
N THR A 175 8.46 7.19 4.56
CA THR A 175 8.32 6.97 3.11
C THR A 175 8.04 5.51 2.82
N MET A 176 7.09 5.27 1.92
CA MET A 176 6.81 3.99 1.31
C MET A 176 6.92 4.13 -0.21
N GLY A 177 7.82 3.35 -0.80
CA GLY A 177 7.91 3.18 -2.24
C GLY A 177 7.38 1.80 -2.63
N ARG A 178 6.88 1.64 -3.85
CA ARG A 178 6.64 0.32 -4.43
C ARG A 178 6.72 0.32 -5.93
N GLU A 179 6.95 -0.87 -6.46
CA GLU A 179 6.92 -1.18 -7.88
C GLU A 179 5.96 -2.31 -8.12
N PHE A 180 5.11 -2.15 -9.11
CA PHE A 180 4.12 -3.16 -9.47
C PHE A 180 3.76 -3.01 -10.94
N VAL A 181 2.88 -3.87 -11.42
CA VAL A 181 2.40 -3.81 -12.80
C VAL A 181 0.89 -3.64 -12.82
N LEU A 182 0.44 -2.87 -13.81
CA LEU A 182 -0.96 -2.68 -14.15
C LEU A 182 -1.13 -2.92 -15.64
N THR A 183 -2.30 -3.44 -16.04
CA THR A 183 -2.62 -3.52 -17.46
C THR A 183 -2.86 -2.13 -18.05
N VAL A 184 -2.72 -1.97 -19.37
CA VAL A 184 -3.05 -0.72 -20.09
C VAL A 184 -4.44 -0.23 -19.70
N LYS A 185 -5.42 -1.14 -19.61
CA LYS A 185 -6.77 -0.82 -19.15
C LYS A 185 -6.78 -0.23 -17.74
N GLN A 186 -6.12 -0.90 -16.79
CA GLN A 186 -6.07 -0.44 -15.40
C GLN A 186 -5.35 0.90 -15.25
N VAL A 187 -4.27 1.14 -16.00
CA VAL A 187 -3.56 2.43 -15.97
C VAL A 187 -4.49 3.55 -16.45
N ALA A 188 -5.17 3.36 -17.58
CA ALA A 188 -6.09 4.36 -18.12
C ALA A 188 -7.29 4.61 -17.19
N GLU A 189 -7.89 3.56 -16.61
CA GLU A 189 -9.01 3.66 -15.67
C GLU A 189 -8.61 4.38 -14.36
N GLN A 190 -7.40 4.10 -13.85
CA GLN A 190 -6.97 4.61 -12.55
C GLN A 190 -6.43 6.05 -12.61
N PHE A 191 -5.82 6.45 -13.73
CA PHE A 191 -5.06 7.69 -13.84
C PHE A 191 -5.58 8.68 -14.89
N GLY A 192 -6.56 8.28 -15.71
CA GLY A 192 -7.05 9.09 -16.81
C GLY A 192 -6.12 9.00 -18.03
N LEU A 193 -6.71 8.94 -19.22
CA LEU A 193 -5.98 8.71 -20.47
C LEU A 193 -5.02 9.86 -20.81
N GLU A 194 -5.35 11.08 -20.39
CA GLU A 194 -4.59 12.30 -20.63
C GLU A 194 -3.22 12.30 -19.95
N ASN A 195 -3.12 11.68 -18.77
CA ASN A 195 -1.89 11.62 -17.97
C ASN A 195 -0.98 10.44 -18.36
N CYS A 196 -1.46 9.56 -19.24
CA CYS A 196 -0.75 8.36 -19.65
C CYS A 196 0.21 8.61 -20.83
N SER A 197 1.21 7.75 -20.97
CA SER A 197 2.14 7.74 -22.09
C SER A 197 1.44 7.38 -23.42
N GLU A 198 2.12 7.68 -24.54
CA GLU A 198 1.65 7.28 -25.87
C GLU A 198 1.51 5.75 -26.00
N THR A 199 2.27 4.97 -25.24
CA THR A 199 2.14 3.50 -25.23
C THR A 199 0.77 3.07 -24.73
N VAL A 200 0.32 3.65 -23.61
CA VAL A 200 -0.99 3.37 -23.02
C VAL A 200 -2.10 3.89 -23.92
N LYS A 201 -1.97 5.13 -24.43
CA LYS A 201 -2.94 5.73 -25.35
C LYS A 201 -3.13 4.92 -26.63
N ALA A 202 -2.04 4.47 -27.24
CA ALA A 202 -2.08 3.61 -28.41
C ALA A 202 -2.73 2.25 -28.08
N GLY A 203 -2.45 1.68 -26.90
CA GLY A 203 -3.07 0.44 -26.45
C GLY A 203 -4.58 0.55 -26.26
N ILE A 204 -5.06 1.65 -25.67
CA ILE A 204 -6.50 1.94 -25.53
C ILE A 204 -7.17 2.11 -26.89
N ARG A 205 -6.56 2.88 -27.81
CA ARG A 205 -7.09 3.08 -29.17
C ARG A 205 -7.14 1.77 -29.97
N THR A 206 -6.16 0.90 -29.78
CA THR A 206 -6.09 -0.40 -30.47
C THR A 206 -7.11 -1.40 -29.93
N GLY A 207 -7.35 -1.40 -28.61
CA GLY A 207 -8.29 -2.30 -27.97
C GLY A 207 -7.85 -3.77 -27.96
N GLY A 208 -8.79 -4.67 -27.63
CA GLY A 208 -8.56 -6.12 -27.62
C GLY A 208 -7.42 -6.55 -26.69
N ALA A 209 -6.51 -7.38 -27.21
CA ALA A 209 -5.35 -7.88 -26.45
C ALA A 209 -4.39 -6.78 -26.00
N ALA A 210 -4.38 -5.60 -26.65
CA ALA A 210 -3.52 -4.50 -26.22
C ALA A 210 -3.92 -3.94 -24.84
N LEU A 211 -5.19 -4.12 -24.44
CA LEU A 211 -5.71 -3.69 -23.13
C LEU A 211 -5.11 -4.49 -21.96
N THR A 212 -4.68 -5.73 -22.21
CA THR A 212 -4.14 -6.63 -21.18
C THR A 212 -2.62 -6.55 -21.05
N ARG A 213 -1.95 -5.84 -21.97
CA ARG A 213 -0.51 -5.58 -21.88
C ARG A 213 -0.21 -4.85 -20.59
N GLU A 214 0.83 -5.27 -19.91
CA GLU A 214 1.22 -4.71 -18.63
C GLU A 214 2.27 -3.62 -18.74
N ILE A 215 2.12 -2.61 -17.90
CA ILE A 215 2.97 -1.45 -17.72
C ILE A 215 3.51 -1.50 -16.29
N ARG A 216 4.81 -1.26 -16.13
CA ARG A 216 5.43 -1.15 -14.81
C ARG A 216 5.17 0.23 -14.25
N VAL A 217 4.68 0.29 -13.03
CA VAL A 217 4.29 1.53 -12.35
C VAL A 217 5.09 1.67 -11.07
N GLY A 218 5.67 2.86 -10.90
CA GLY A 218 6.28 3.31 -9.66
C GLY A 218 5.24 4.04 -8.83
N HIS A 219 5.30 3.84 -7.52
CA HIS A 219 4.41 4.51 -6.57
C HIS A 219 5.19 4.88 -5.32
N LEU A 220 5.06 6.13 -4.89
CA LEU A 220 5.73 6.66 -3.71
C LEU A 220 4.72 7.42 -2.86
N ILE A 221 4.72 7.16 -1.56
CA ILE A 221 4.03 7.95 -0.55
C ILE A 221 5.08 8.43 0.46
N GLU A 222 5.21 9.73 0.65
CA GLU A 222 6.23 10.32 1.53
C GLU A 222 5.70 11.57 2.25
N LYS A 223 6.38 11.95 3.33
CA LYS A 223 6.22 13.28 3.94
C LYS A 223 6.61 14.36 2.91
N ASN A 224 5.77 15.38 2.77
CA ASN A 224 5.99 16.47 1.83
C ASN A 224 6.81 17.59 2.48
N ASN A 225 8.15 17.49 2.39
CA ASN A 225 9.06 18.50 2.95
C ASN A 225 8.97 19.86 2.23
N ASP A 226 8.42 19.88 1.00
CA ASP A 226 8.23 21.07 0.19
C ASP A 226 6.82 21.66 0.33
N MET A 227 6.09 21.31 1.40
CA MET A 227 4.71 21.73 1.60
C MET A 227 4.61 23.26 1.70
N VAL A 228 3.71 23.84 0.92
CA VAL A 228 3.37 25.27 0.96
C VAL A 228 2.00 25.43 1.63
N PRO A 229 1.92 25.92 2.89
CA PRO A 229 0.65 26.08 3.60
C PRO A 229 -0.39 26.86 2.77
N GLY A 230 -1.59 26.29 2.65
CA GLY A 230 -2.69 26.89 1.88
C GLY A 230 -2.63 26.68 0.37
N ALA A 231 -1.57 26.06 -0.18
CA ALA A 231 -1.53 25.70 -1.59
C ALA A 231 -2.57 24.61 -1.92
N PRO A 232 -3.17 24.64 -3.12
CA PRO A 232 -4.13 23.62 -3.53
C PRO A 232 -3.44 22.27 -3.78
N GLY A 233 -4.21 21.19 -3.68
CA GLY A 233 -3.76 19.84 -4.05
C GLY A 233 -2.67 19.29 -3.14
N ALA A 234 -1.75 18.52 -3.71
CA ALA A 234 -0.68 17.85 -2.96
C ALA A 234 0.34 18.81 -2.35
N ASP A 235 0.50 20.00 -2.93
CA ASP A 235 1.52 20.96 -2.51
C ASP A 235 1.21 21.57 -1.14
N GLY A 236 -0.08 21.70 -0.78
CA GLY A 236 -0.48 22.16 0.55
C GLY A 236 -0.73 21.06 1.57
N MET A 237 -0.39 19.80 1.24
CA MET A 237 -0.64 18.66 2.11
C MET A 237 0.66 18.11 2.71
N PRO A 238 0.66 17.67 3.98
CA PRO A 238 1.85 17.17 4.66
C PRO A 238 2.33 15.82 4.16
N TRP A 239 1.47 15.05 3.50
CA TRP A 239 1.83 13.80 2.83
C TRP A 239 1.51 13.92 1.35
N ARG A 240 2.41 13.40 0.50
CA ARG A 240 2.21 13.34 -0.94
C ARG A 240 2.33 11.92 -1.45
N GLU A 241 1.57 11.64 -2.49
CA GLU A 241 1.55 10.39 -3.22
C GLU A 241 1.77 10.66 -4.70
N VAL A 242 2.63 9.89 -5.32
CA VAL A 242 2.99 10.02 -6.74
C VAL A 242 2.96 8.65 -7.39
N TYR A 243 2.29 8.57 -8.54
CA TYR A 243 2.31 7.42 -9.45
C TYR A 243 2.95 7.81 -10.76
N TRP A 244 3.71 6.90 -11.36
CA TRP A 244 4.39 7.17 -12.62
C TRP A 244 4.71 5.90 -13.41
N GLU A 245 4.81 6.02 -14.74
CA GLU A 245 5.21 4.89 -15.60
C GLU A 245 6.72 4.70 -15.56
N MET A 246 7.17 3.50 -15.18
CA MET A 246 8.60 3.16 -15.14
C MET A 246 9.08 2.61 -16.47
N GLY A 247 10.35 2.84 -16.79
CA GLY A 247 10.97 2.31 -18.00
C GLY A 247 10.51 3.02 -19.28
N THR A 248 9.86 4.16 -19.16
CA THR A 248 9.60 5.08 -20.28
C THR A 248 10.70 6.14 -20.29
N GLY A 249 11.08 6.62 -21.48
CA GLY A 249 11.94 7.82 -21.60
C GLY A 249 11.18 9.13 -21.36
N GLN A 250 9.91 9.04 -20.94
CA GLN A 250 9.03 10.18 -20.73
C GLN A 250 8.95 10.49 -19.24
N ASN A 251 9.25 11.74 -18.87
CA ASN A 251 9.14 12.19 -17.48
C ASN A 251 7.70 12.61 -17.16
N LEU A 252 6.79 11.66 -17.32
CA LEU A 252 5.37 11.81 -17.03
C LEU A 252 5.04 11.26 -15.64
N VAL A 253 4.24 12.03 -14.92
CA VAL A 253 3.58 11.64 -13.67
C VAL A 253 2.15 11.25 -14.03
N LEU A 254 1.74 10.05 -13.63
CA LEU A 254 0.38 9.55 -13.85
C LEU A 254 -0.62 10.26 -12.93
N ARG A 255 -0.24 10.47 -11.66
CA ARG A 255 -1.08 11.14 -10.68
C ARG A 255 -0.26 11.65 -9.52
N THR A 256 -0.65 12.81 -8.99
CA THR A 256 -0.19 13.34 -7.71
C THR A 256 -1.38 13.57 -6.79
N ARG A 257 -1.29 13.07 -5.55
CA ARG A 257 -2.33 13.25 -4.52
C ARG A 257 -1.70 13.71 -3.21
N GLY A 258 -2.44 14.48 -2.43
CA GLY A 258 -2.04 14.91 -1.09
C GLY A 258 -2.93 14.34 -0.01
N PHE A 259 -2.37 14.14 1.18
CA PHE A 259 -3.11 13.68 2.35
C PHE A 259 -2.78 14.52 3.59
N ARG A 260 -3.80 14.77 4.41
CA ARG A 260 -3.63 15.44 5.72
C ARG A 260 -2.98 14.53 6.75
N THR A 261 -3.16 13.23 6.60
CA THR A 261 -2.63 12.19 7.50
C THR A 261 -1.97 11.09 6.68
N LYS A 262 -1.09 10.32 7.31
CA LYS A 262 -0.40 9.20 6.68
C LYS A 262 -1.43 8.19 6.14
N PRO A 263 -1.44 7.88 4.82
CA PRO A 263 -2.48 7.06 4.21
C PRO A 263 -2.13 5.55 4.22
N PHE A 264 -1.17 5.12 5.04
CA PHE A 264 -0.78 3.71 5.12
C PHE A 264 -0.27 3.36 6.52
N ILE A 265 -0.40 2.08 6.87
CA ILE A 265 0.27 1.47 8.01
C ILE A 265 1.35 0.52 7.53
N ALA A 266 2.44 0.45 8.29
CA ALA A 266 3.57 -0.43 8.03
C ALA A 266 4.11 -0.97 9.38
N PRO A 267 3.37 -1.91 10.02
CA PRO A 267 3.79 -2.50 11.28
C PRO A 267 5.06 -3.34 11.12
N ARG A 268 5.86 -3.40 12.18
CA ARG A 268 7.15 -4.09 12.31
C ARG A 268 7.23 -4.73 13.68
#